data_AF-A0A3A4P581-F1
#
_entry.id   AF-A0A3A4P581-F1
#
_cell.length_a   1.000
_cell.length_b   1.000
_cell.length_c   1.000
_cell.angle_alpha   90.00
_cell.angle_beta   90.00
_cell.angle_gamma   90.00
#
_symmetry.space_group_name_H-M   'P 1'
#
loop_
_entity.id
_entity.type
_entity.pdbx_description
1 polymer ?
#
loop_
_entity_poly.entity_id
_entity_poly.type
_entity_poly.pdbx_seq_one_letter_code
_entity_poly.pdbx_strand_id
1 'polypeptide(L)'
;MTRLEDVLDAMGLRTFDPPMTLDYRFGSFQAEEGLFRCFVNEDDVIRTFSYMEIKGDQVYWIALEYPDFDQAVENIIRVGIKCRKTLGRHHAAAFIIAAPEGVGDDRERLETAFKAFSAGQDISVYYTLHIWDEETLRNVEQNVMEAQRRNRETNAVE
;
A
#
# COMPACT_ATOMS: atom_id res chain seq x y z
N MET A 1 -3.69 11.94 10.39
CA MET A 1 -2.97 11.47 9.19
C MET A 1 -1.45 11.43 9.35
N THR A 2 -0.82 12.31 10.15
CA THR A 2 0.66 12.37 10.32
C THR A 2 1.31 11.04 10.70
N ARG A 3 0.74 10.29 11.66
CA ARG A 3 1.32 9.05 12.18
C ARG A 3 1.45 7.92 11.14
N LEU A 4 0.49 7.77 10.22
CA LEU A 4 0.57 6.74 9.19
C LEU A 4 1.72 7.03 8.22
N GLU A 5 1.82 8.28 7.78
CA GLU A 5 2.85 8.74 6.85
C GLU A 5 4.23 8.58 7.48
N ASP A 6 4.40 8.96 8.75
CA ASP A 6 5.65 8.78 9.50
C ASP A 6 6.08 7.30 9.58
N VAL A 7 5.11 6.39 9.84
CA VAL A 7 5.38 4.95 9.88
C VAL A 7 5.78 4.42 8.51
N LEU A 8 5.07 4.81 7.44
CA LEU A 8 5.38 4.38 6.08
C LEU A 8 6.74 4.91 5.63
N ASP A 9 7.07 6.18 5.90
CA ASP A 9 8.38 6.76 5.62
C ASP A 9 9.49 6.04 6.41
N ALA A 10 9.25 5.70 7.67
CA ALA A 10 10.21 4.95 8.48
C ALA A 10 10.42 3.51 8.00
N MET A 11 9.41 2.89 7.36
CA MET A 11 9.54 1.62 6.65
C MET A 11 10.37 1.73 5.36
N GLY A 12 10.83 2.93 4.99
CA GLY A 12 11.52 3.18 3.71
C GLY A 12 10.58 3.23 2.52
N LEU A 13 9.28 3.36 2.76
CA LEU A 13 8.27 3.42 1.73
C LEU A 13 8.09 4.88 1.30
N ARG A 14 8.18 5.14 0.00
CA ARG A 14 7.98 6.49 -0.55
C ARG A 14 6.67 6.57 -1.28
N THR A 15 5.97 7.70 -1.09
CA THR A 15 4.78 8.02 -1.90
C THR A 15 5.20 8.03 -3.36
N PHE A 16 4.57 7.17 -4.13
CA PHE A 16 4.69 7.11 -5.56
C PHE A 16 3.36 7.63 -6.11
N ASP A 17 3.39 8.86 -6.62
CA ASP A 17 2.41 9.25 -7.62
C ASP A 17 2.86 8.56 -8.91
N PRO A 18 2.18 7.49 -9.36
CA PRO A 18 2.53 6.91 -10.65
C PRO A 18 2.54 8.04 -11.66
N PRO A 19 3.63 8.21 -12.44
CA PRO A 19 3.61 9.22 -13.50
C PRO A 19 2.32 9.00 -14.28
N MET A 20 1.68 10.09 -14.72
CA MET A 20 0.45 10.09 -15.53
C MET A 20 0.48 9.10 -16.72
N THR A 21 1.65 8.58 -17.03
CA THR A 21 1.94 7.47 -17.91
C THR A 21 2.84 6.44 -17.20
N LEU A 22 2.26 5.49 -16.48
CA LEU A 22 2.73 4.09 -16.52
C LEU A 22 2.26 3.54 -17.87
N ASP A 23 3.07 3.65 -18.92
CA ASP A 23 2.83 3.00 -20.23
C ASP A 23 4.04 2.07 -20.46
N TYR A 24 3.94 0.82 -20.92
CA TYR A 24 3.58 0.46 -22.28
C TYR A 24 3.15 -1.02 -22.35
N ARG A 25 1.85 -1.28 -22.60
CA ARG A 25 1.31 -2.45 -23.34
C ARG A 25 -0.23 -2.57 -23.30
N PHE A 26 -0.93 -1.91 -22.37
CA PHE A 26 -2.37 -2.14 -22.16
C PHE A 26 -3.18 -0.88 -21.82
N GLY A 27 -3.13 0.17 -22.65
CA GLY A 27 -4.11 1.26 -22.66
C GLY A 27 -4.03 2.23 -21.46
N SER A 28 -3.68 3.49 -21.75
CA SER A 28 -3.59 4.56 -20.76
C SER A 28 -4.92 4.80 -20.04
N PHE A 29 -4.93 4.70 -18.71
CA PHE A 29 -5.95 5.31 -17.85
C PHE A 29 -5.33 6.54 -17.19
N GLN A 30 -6.08 7.65 -17.09
CA GLN A 30 -5.59 8.82 -16.34
C GLN A 30 -5.45 8.44 -14.86
N ALA A 31 -4.29 8.75 -14.28
CA ALA A 31 -4.13 8.75 -12.83
C ALA A 31 -5.04 9.87 -12.28
N GLU A 32 -6.13 9.50 -11.60
CA GLU A 32 -6.95 10.45 -10.86
C GLU A 32 -6.19 10.80 -9.57
N GLU A 33 -5.68 12.03 -9.49
CA GLU A 33 -5.08 12.59 -8.27
C GLU A 33 -6.00 12.38 -7.07
N GLY A 34 -5.42 11.95 -5.94
CA GLY A 34 -6.09 11.98 -4.64
C GLY A 34 -6.95 10.77 -4.26
N LEU A 35 -6.96 9.68 -5.02
CA LEU A 35 -7.84 8.53 -4.73
C LEU A 35 -7.22 7.41 -3.87
N PHE A 36 -5.91 7.16 -4.01
CA PHE A 36 -5.17 6.25 -3.13
C PHE A 36 -3.68 6.57 -3.25
N ARG A 37 -2.95 6.52 -2.13
CA ARG A 37 -1.50 6.69 -2.13
C ARG A 37 -0.84 5.32 -2.20
N CYS A 38 -0.07 5.10 -3.25
CA CYS A 38 0.77 3.92 -3.37
C CYS A 38 2.15 4.21 -2.78
N PHE A 39 2.70 3.22 -2.09
CA PHE A 39 4.06 3.28 -1.60
C PHE A 39 4.85 2.05 -2.04
N VAL A 40 6.11 2.28 -2.39
CA VAL A 40 7.09 1.26 -2.77
C VAL A 40 8.40 1.55 -2.06
N ASN A 41 9.24 0.54 -1.92
CA ASN A 41 10.57 0.72 -1.35
C ASN A 41 11.45 1.57 -2.29
N GLU A 42 12.12 2.58 -1.74
CA GLU A 42 12.96 3.51 -2.50
C GLU A 42 14.10 2.81 -3.26
N ASP A 43 14.67 1.74 -2.69
CA ASP A 43 15.76 0.96 -3.30
C ASP A 43 15.34 0.21 -4.59
N ASP A 44 14.03 0.02 -4.75
CA ASP A 44 13.42 -0.64 -5.89
C ASP A 44 13.04 0.33 -7.01
N VAL A 45 13.15 1.63 -6.76
CA VAL A 45 12.83 2.68 -7.73
C VAL A 45 14.08 3.04 -8.54
N ILE A 46 14.08 2.68 -9.82
CA ILE A 46 15.07 3.15 -10.79
C ILE A 46 14.56 4.47 -11.39
N ARG A 47 15.24 5.58 -11.10
CA ARG A 47 14.94 6.89 -11.68
C ARG A 47 15.93 7.21 -12.79
N THR A 48 15.42 7.50 -13.99
CA THR A 48 16.20 8.09 -15.07
C THR A 48 15.67 9.48 -15.40
N PHE A 49 16.36 10.23 -16.27
CA PHE A 49 15.93 11.57 -16.68
C PHE A 49 14.58 11.60 -17.41
N SER A 50 14.11 10.47 -17.95
CA SER A 50 12.93 10.41 -18.83
C SER A 50 11.87 9.39 -18.41
N TYR A 51 12.16 8.49 -17.47
CA TYR A 51 11.17 7.56 -16.92
C TYR A 51 11.58 7.02 -15.55
N MET A 52 10.59 6.46 -14.86
CA MET A 52 10.76 5.74 -13.60
C MET A 52 10.36 4.28 -13.80
N GLU A 53 11.16 3.35 -13.29
CA GLU A 53 10.91 1.91 -13.35
C GLU A 53 11.00 1.32 -11.94
N ILE A 54 10.10 0.37 -11.63
CA ILE A 54 10.10 -0.35 -10.37
C ILE A 54 10.65 -1.76 -10.66
N LYS A 55 11.68 -2.18 -9.93
CA LYS A 55 12.24 -3.54 -10.06
C LYS A 55 11.14 -4.58 -9.75
N GLY A 56 11.01 -5.59 -10.59
CA GLY A 56 9.90 -6.56 -10.55
C GLY A 56 9.80 -7.39 -9.26
N ASP A 57 8.59 -7.93 -9.03
CA ASP A 57 8.12 -8.73 -7.87
C ASP A 57 8.00 -7.98 -6.53
N GLN A 58 7.52 -6.73 -6.54
CA GLN A 58 7.34 -5.95 -5.31
C GLN A 58 5.88 -5.85 -4.84
N VAL A 59 5.73 -5.64 -3.52
CA VAL A 59 4.44 -5.40 -2.85
C VAL A 59 4.13 -3.90 -2.88
N TYR A 60 3.04 -3.53 -3.54
CA TYR A 60 2.53 -2.16 -3.53
C TYR A 60 1.72 -1.90 -2.27
N TRP A 61 2.09 -0.91 -1.46
CA TRP A 61 1.34 -0.55 -0.26
C TRP A 61 0.32 0.52 -0.61
N ILE A 62 -0.96 0.28 -0.34
CA ILE A 62 -2.07 1.15 -0.73
C ILE A 62 -2.78 1.63 0.52
N ALA A 63 -2.60 2.90 0.88
CA ALA A 63 -3.32 3.49 2.00
C ALA A 63 -4.74 3.89 1.60
N LEU A 64 -5.72 3.45 2.40
CA LEU A 64 -7.14 3.76 2.30
C LEU A 64 -7.63 4.39 3.61
N GLU A 65 -8.56 5.32 3.48
CA GLU A 65 -9.29 5.89 4.61
C GLU A 65 -10.46 4.98 5.04
N TYR A 66 -10.82 5.03 6.32
CA TYR A 66 -11.99 4.37 6.88
C TYR A 66 -13.06 5.38 7.32
N PRO A 67 -13.98 5.76 6.42
CA PRO A 67 -15.12 6.61 6.78
C PRO A 67 -16.22 5.80 7.48
N ASP A 68 -16.64 4.69 6.88
CA ASP A 68 -17.61 3.72 7.39
C ASP A 68 -17.43 2.39 6.64
N PHE A 69 -18.15 1.35 7.05
CA PHE A 69 -18.07 0.02 6.45
C PHE A 69 -18.37 0.01 4.93
N ASP A 70 -19.50 0.56 4.52
CA ASP A 70 -19.99 0.43 3.15
C ASP A 70 -19.05 1.17 2.18
N GLN A 71 -18.65 2.38 2.55
CA GLN A 71 -17.75 3.19 1.76
C GLN A 71 -16.32 2.64 1.76
N ALA A 72 -15.85 2.02 2.86
CA ALA A 72 -14.56 1.33 2.89
C ALA A 72 -14.53 0.11 1.95
N VAL A 73 -15.59 -0.69 1.93
CA VAL A 73 -15.72 -1.83 1.00
C VAL A 73 -15.75 -1.33 -0.45
N GLU A 74 -16.51 -0.28 -0.74
CA GLU A 74 -16.53 0.33 -2.07
C GLU A 74 -15.13 0.81 -2.47
N ASN A 75 -14.40 1.47 -1.56
CA ASN A 75 -13.04 1.93 -1.78
C ASN A 75 -12.07 0.78 -2.07
N ILE A 76 -12.11 -0.31 -1.29
CA ILE A 76 -11.30 -1.52 -1.51
C ILE A 76 -11.53 -2.03 -2.94
N ILE A 77 -12.79 -2.22 -3.33
CA ILE A 77 -13.13 -2.81 -4.63
C ILE A 77 -12.70 -1.87 -5.76
N ARG A 78 -13.07 -0.59 -5.66
CA ARG A 78 -12.77 0.44 -6.65
C ARG A 78 -11.27 0.59 -6.86
N VAL A 79 -10.51 0.69 -5.78
CA VAL A 79 -9.04 0.82 -5.83
C VAL A 79 -8.40 -0.48 -6.29
N GLY A 80 -8.83 -1.64 -5.81
CA GLY A 80 -8.28 -2.93 -6.25
C GLY A 80 -8.49 -3.23 -7.73
N ILE A 81 -9.62 -2.83 -8.32
CA ILE A 81 -9.83 -2.89 -9.77
C ILE A 81 -8.88 -1.94 -10.52
N LYS A 82 -8.69 -0.71 -10.00
CA LYS A 82 -7.76 0.26 -10.58
C LYS A 82 -6.31 -0.24 -10.50
N CYS A 83 -5.87 -0.78 -9.36
CA CYS A 83 -4.54 -1.36 -9.19
C CYS A 83 -4.28 -2.47 -10.22
N ARG A 84 -5.23 -3.36 -10.47
CA ARG A 84 -5.09 -4.37 -11.53
C ARG A 84 -4.92 -3.76 -12.92
N LYS A 85 -5.62 -2.66 -13.23
CA LYS A 85 -5.48 -1.96 -14.51
C LYS A 85 -4.12 -1.27 -14.64
N THR A 86 -3.64 -0.67 -13.56
CA THR A 86 -2.42 0.15 -13.55
C THR A 86 -1.14 -0.68 -13.40
N LEU A 87 -1.15 -1.70 -12.54
CA LEU A 87 0.01 -2.51 -12.17
C LEU A 87 0.15 -3.78 -13.02
N GLY A 88 -0.90 -4.16 -13.75
CA GLY A 88 -0.91 -5.32 -14.63
C GLY A 88 -1.49 -6.58 -13.98
N ARG A 89 -1.19 -7.74 -14.57
CA ARG A 89 -1.80 -9.01 -14.18
C ARG A 89 -1.04 -9.75 -13.08
N HIS A 90 0.24 -9.43 -12.89
CA HIS A 90 1.12 -10.12 -11.95
C HIS A 90 1.67 -9.08 -10.98
N HIS A 91 1.03 -8.95 -9.81
CA HIS A 91 1.45 -8.00 -8.78
C HIS A 91 0.96 -8.44 -7.40
N ALA A 92 1.66 -7.98 -6.37
CA ALA A 92 1.23 -8.08 -4.99
C ALA A 92 0.86 -6.69 -4.47
N ALA A 93 -0.25 -6.54 -3.76
CA ALA A 93 -0.63 -5.28 -3.14
C ALA A 93 -1.15 -5.46 -1.71
N ALA A 94 -0.60 -4.67 -0.80
CA ALA A 94 -0.98 -4.59 0.60
C ALA A 94 -1.85 -3.35 0.83
N PHE A 95 -3.15 -3.57 0.99
CA PHE A 95 -4.11 -2.53 1.35
C PHE A 95 -4.00 -2.24 2.83
N ILE A 96 -3.83 -0.98 3.19
CA ILE A 96 -3.82 -0.50 4.57
C ILE A 96 -5.04 0.36 4.78
N ILE A 97 -5.91 -0.04 5.70
CA ILE A 97 -6.94 0.82 6.25
C ILE A 97 -6.40 1.42 7.54
N ALA A 98 -6.12 2.72 7.52
CA ALA A 98 -5.72 3.43 8.73
C ALA A 98 -6.96 3.95 9.45
N ALA A 99 -7.25 3.35 10.60
CA ALA A 99 -8.42 3.68 11.42
C ALA A 99 -7.98 3.90 12.87
N PRO A 100 -7.37 5.05 13.22
CA PRO A 100 -6.84 5.29 14.57
C PRO A 100 -7.89 5.15 15.67
N GLU A 101 -9.14 5.51 15.39
CA GLU A 101 -10.27 5.36 16.31
C GLU A 101 -10.81 3.91 16.38
N GLY A 102 -10.21 3.01 15.61
CA GLY A 102 -10.63 1.63 15.40
C GLY A 102 -11.72 1.50 14.33
N VAL A 103 -11.97 0.27 13.91
CA VAL A 103 -13.09 -0.10 13.03
C VAL A 103 -14.23 -0.79 13.81
N GLY A 104 -14.13 -0.85 15.13
CA GLY A 104 -15.11 -1.52 16.00
C GLY A 104 -15.40 -2.97 15.57
N ASP A 105 -16.69 -3.30 15.53
CA ASP A 105 -17.21 -4.63 15.14
C ASP A 105 -17.07 -4.91 13.62
N ASP A 106 -16.65 -3.92 12.82
CA ASP A 106 -16.55 -4.09 11.37
C ASP A 106 -15.27 -4.80 10.92
N ARG A 107 -14.30 -5.04 11.83
CA ARG A 107 -13.02 -5.67 11.47
C ARG A 107 -13.20 -6.99 10.71
N GLU A 108 -13.94 -7.93 11.29
CA GLU A 108 -14.19 -9.24 10.66
C GLU A 108 -15.02 -9.13 9.38
N ARG A 109 -15.95 -8.17 9.34
CA ARG A 109 -16.80 -7.92 8.17
C ARG A 109 -15.97 -7.38 7.00
N LEU A 110 -15.05 -6.44 7.26
CA LEU A 110 -14.12 -5.89 6.28
C LEU A 110 -13.18 -6.98 5.76
N GLU A 111 -12.62 -7.81 6.65
CA GLU A 111 -11.76 -8.92 6.26
C GLU A 111 -12.50 -9.94 5.40
N THR A 112 -13.75 -10.26 5.75
CA THR A 112 -14.61 -11.15 4.94
C THR A 112 -14.90 -10.55 3.57
N ALA A 113 -15.29 -9.27 3.51
CA ALA A 113 -15.56 -8.57 2.26
C ALA A 113 -14.32 -8.51 1.37
N PHE A 114 -13.15 -8.22 1.95
CA PHE A 114 -11.88 -8.19 1.25
C PHE A 114 -11.48 -9.57 0.72
N LYS A 115 -11.63 -10.63 1.53
CA LYS A 115 -11.35 -12.01 1.09
C LYS A 115 -12.25 -12.40 -0.09
N ALA A 116 -13.54 -12.05 -0.04
CA ALA A 116 -14.46 -12.31 -1.14
C ALA A 116 -14.05 -11.55 -2.42
N PHE A 117 -13.67 -10.28 -2.29
CA PHE A 117 -13.16 -9.49 -3.42
C PHE A 117 -11.86 -10.07 -4.00
N SER A 118 -10.90 -10.43 -3.14
CA SER A 118 -9.60 -10.99 -3.53
C SER A 118 -9.76 -12.35 -4.20
N ALA A 119 -10.67 -13.20 -3.73
CA ALA A 119 -10.97 -14.50 -4.35
C ALA A 119 -11.58 -14.36 -5.75
N GLY A 120 -12.19 -13.21 -6.07
CA GLY A 120 -12.69 -12.88 -7.40
C GLY A 120 -11.63 -12.34 -8.37
N GLN A 121 -10.38 -12.15 -7.92
CA GLN A 121 -9.28 -11.72 -8.78
C GLN A 121 -8.56 -12.89 -9.46
N ASP A 122 -7.71 -12.58 -10.44
CA ASP A 122 -6.86 -13.56 -11.11
C ASP A 122 -5.85 -14.17 -10.12
N ILE A 123 -5.47 -15.44 -10.32
CA ILE A 123 -4.56 -16.18 -9.42
C ILE A 123 -3.17 -15.51 -9.36
N SER A 124 -2.81 -14.75 -10.39
CA SER A 124 -1.56 -14.00 -10.47
C SER A 124 -1.55 -12.69 -9.66
N VAL A 125 -2.66 -12.33 -9.00
CA VAL A 125 -2.79 -11.11 -8.20
C VAL A 125 -2.87 -11.47 -6.72
N TYR A 126 -1.95 -10.93 -5.93
CA TYR A 126 -1.86 -11.23 -4.49
C TYR A 126 -2.25 -10.01 -3.67
N TYR A 127 -3.47 -9.98 -3.14
CA TYR A 127 -3.95 -8.88 -2.31
C TYR A 127 -3.97 -9.26 -0.83
N THR A 128 -3.39 -8.40 0.00
CA THR A 128 -3.47 -8.50 1.47
C THR A 128 -4.14 -7.26 2.05
N LEU A 129 -4.86 -7.43 3.15
CA LEU A 129 -5.48 -6.34 3.89
C LEU A 129 -4.84 -6.22 5.26
N HIS A 130 -4.49 -5.00 5.64
CA HIS A 130 -4.05 -4.61 6.95
C HIS A 130 -4.99 -3.53 7.48
N ILE A 131 -5.59 -3.77 8.65
CA ILE A 131 -6.40 -2.76 9.34
C ILE A 131 -5.58 -2.30 10.54
N TRP A 132 -5.07 -1.07 10.46
CA TRP A 132 -4.19 -0.47 11.46
C TRP A 132 -4.99 0.49 12.33
N ASP A 133 -5.35 0.00 13.51
CA ASP A 133 -5.82 0.84 14.62
C ASP A 133 -4.65 1.54 15.32
N GLU A 134 -4.95 2.45 16.25
CA GLU A 134 -3.95 3.21 16.98
C GLU A 134 -2.90 2.31 17.65
N GLU A 135 -3.31 1.22 18.31
CA GLU A 135 -2.39 0.28 18.97
C GLU A 135 -1.47 -0.40 17.96
N THR A 136 -2.05 -0.90 16.86
CA THR A 136 -1.29 -1.52 15.77
C THR A 136 -0.29 -0.53 15.17
N LEU A 137 -0.69 0.72 14.92
CA LEU A 137 0.20 1.79 14.43
C LEU A 137 1.37 2.00 15.39
N ARG A 138 1.14 2.05 16.71
CA ARG A 138 2.23 2.20 17.69
C ARG A 138 3.21 1.02 17.64
N ASN A 139 2.67 -0.20 17.57
CA ASN A 139 3.50 -1.40 17.56
C ASN A 139 4.34 -1.50 16.29
N VAL A 140 3.76 -1.17 15.13
CA VAL A 140 4.51 -1.12 13.86
C VAL A 140 5.60 -0.04 13.93
N GLU A 141 5.27 1.16 14.41
CA GLU A 141 6.23 2.26 14.60
C GLU A 141 7.42 1.83 15.47
N GLN A 142 7.16 1.23 16.63
CA GLN A 142 8.21 0.75 17.54
C GLN A 142 9.12 -0.29 16.87
N ASN A 143 8.53 -1.28 16.20
CA ASN A 143 9.29 -2.33 15.50
C ASN A 143 10.20 -1.74 14.41
N VAL A 144 9.72 -0.74 13.68
CA VAL A 144 10.47 -0.04 12.64
C VAL A 144 11.64 0.74 13.26
N MET A 145 11.40 1.49 14.34
CA MET A 145 12.46 2.22 15.05
C MET A 145 13.55 1.29 15.60
N GLU A 146 13.17 0.14 16.15
CA GLU A 146 14.12 -0.87 16.64
C GLU A 146 14.94 -1.51 15.52
N ALA A 147 14.33 -1.80 14.36
CA ALA A 147 15.04 -2.31 13.19
C ALA A 147 16.06 -1.29 12.67
N GLN A 148 15.68 -0.01 12.58
CA GLN A 148 16.59 1.06 12.19
C GLN A 148 17.75 1.22 13.16
N ARG A 149 17.48 1.13 14.48
CA ARG A 149 18.52 1.20 15.51
C ARG A 149 19.52 0.04 15.36
N ARG A 150 19.04 -1.19 15.20
CA ARG A 150 19.90 -2.36 14.97
C ARG A 150 20.77 -2.20 13.72
N ASN A 151 20.21 -1.71 12.61
CA ASN A 151 20.98 -1.47 11.38
C ASN A 151 22.08 -0.42 11.56
N ARG A 152 21.83 0.66 12.34
CA ARG A 152 22.85 1.66 12.67
C ARG A 152 23.96 1.09 13.55
N GLU A 153 23.61 0.25 14.52
CA GLU A 153 24.58 -0.42 15.41
C GLU A 153 25.46 -1.40 14.62
N THR A 154 24.89 -2.13 13.65
CA THR A 154 25.66 -3.02 12.77
C THR A 154 26.61 -2.25 11.83
N ASN A 155 26.12 -1.19 11.19
CA ASN A 155 26.92 -0.40 10.22
C ASN A 155 27.98 0.50 10.88
N ALA A 156 27.90 0.73 12.19
CA ALA A 156 28.91 1.49 12.94
C ALA A 156 30.12 0.63 13.36
N VAL A 157 30.04 -0.69 13.16
CA VAL A 157 31.08 -1.67 13.52
C VAL A 157 31.94 -2.08 12.32
N GLU A 158 31.50 -1.76 11.09
CA GLU A 158 32.26 -1.93 9.83
C GLU A 158 33.09 -0.69 9.48
#